data_AF-A0A117MDQ9-F1
#
_entry.id   AF-A0A117MDQ9-F1
#
_cell.length_a   1.000
_cell.length_b   1.000
_cell.length_c   1.000
_cell.angle_alpha   90.00
_cell.angle_beta   90.00
_cell.angle_gamma   90.00
#
_symmetry.space_group_name_H-M   'P 1'
#
loop_
_entity.id
_entity.type
_entity.pdbx_description
1 polymer ?
#
loop_
_entity_poly.entity_id
_entity_poly.type
_entity_poly.pdbx_seq_one_letter_code
_entity_poly.pdbx_strand_id
1 'polypeptide(L)'
;MSIPEANRIRDFLGDHDIIILDEAQRIRNIGVILKILIDTYPELQIIATGSSSFDLANEINEPLTGRKIVFNLFPLSVEEVMGDNGFLYIDSKLEKILRYGTYPDVFFSEDKEA
;
A
#
# COMPACT_ATOMS: atom_id res chain seq x y z
N MET A 1 18.30 19.00 -11.81
CA MET A 1 18.56 17.88 -10.85
C MET A 1 18.92 16.66 -11.68
N SER A 2 20.04 16.00 -11.39
CA SER A 2 20.49 14.82 -12.14
C SER A 2 19.52 13.66 -11.92
N ILE A 3 19.12 12.99 -13.01
CA ILE A 3 18.36 11.75 -12.94
C ILE A 3 19.22 10.73 -12.17
N PRO A 4 18.71 10.08 -11.10
CA PRO A 4 19.45 9.03 -10.41
C PRO A 4 19.80 7.89 -11.36
N GLU A 5 21.06 7.44 -11.35
CA GLU A 5 21.50 6.30 -12.14
C GLU A 5 20.99 5.00 -11.51
N ALA A 6 20.39 4.12 -12.33
CA ALA A 6 19.84 2.83 -11.87
C ALA A 6 20.86 2.00 -11.08
N ASN A 7 22.10 1.96 -11.55
CA ASN A 7 23.20 1.22 -10.91
C ASN A 7 23.46 1.71 -9.48
N ARG A 8 23.46 3.03 -9.25
CA ARG A 8 23.66 3.60 -7.91
C ARG A 8 22.53 3.22 -6.95
N ILE A 9 21.29 3.20 -7.45
CA ILE A 9 20.15 2.77 -6.64
C ILE A 9 20.26 1.27 -6.36
N ARG A 10 20.64 0.45 -7.35
CA ARG A 10 20.85 -0.99 -7.16
C ARG A 10 21.98 -1.28 -6.17
N ASP A 11 23.08 -0.55 -6.24
CA ASP A 11 24.19 -0.69 -5.28
C ASP A 11 23.75 -0.36 -3.85
N PHE A 12 22.86 0.63 -3.69
CA PHE A 12 22.27 0.97 -2.40
C PHE A 12 21.28 -0.09 -1.89
N LEU A 13 20.40 -0.58 -2.77
CA LEU A 13 19.39 -1.59 -2.43
C LEU A 13 19.98 -2.98 -2.23
N GLY A 14 21.18 -3.24 -2.77
CA GLY A 14 21.82 -4.55 -2.73
C GLY A 14 21.27 -5.52 -3.77
N ASP A 15 21.72 -6.76 -3.69
CA ASP A 15 21.29 -7.84 -4.58
C ASP A 15 20.09 -8.58 -3.97
N HIS A 16 18.93 -7.93 -4.04
CA HIS A 16 17.65 -8.48 -3.60
C HIS A 16 16.70 -8.61 -4.79
N ASP A 17 15.97 -9.72 -4.83
CA ASP A 17 14.97 -9.99 -5.85
C ASP A 17 13.67 -9.20 -5.59
N ILE A 18 13.39 -8.88 -4.32
CA ILE A 18 12.18 -8.18 -3.88
C ILE A 18 12.56 -6.98 -3.02
N ILE A 19 12.01 -5.81 -3.36
CA ILE A 19 12.15 -4.57 -2.59
C ILE A 19 10.76 -4.08 -2.15
N ILE A 20 10.61 -3.82 -0.86
CA ILE A 20 9.38 -3.28 -0.28
C ILE A 20 9.65 -1.84 0.15
N LEU A 21 8.88 -0.90 -0.38
CA LEU A 21 8.95 0.53 -0.09
C LEU A 21 7.69 0.94 0.67
N ASP A 22 7.83 1.21 1.95
CA ASP A 22 6.72 1.70 2.76
C ASP A 22 6.56 3.22 2.62
N GLU A 23 5.31 3.69 2.54
CA GLU A 23 4.96 5.11 2.34
C GLU A 23 5.73 5.76 1.18
N ALA A 24 5.74 5.07 0.03
CA ALA A 24 6.58 5.39 -1.12
C ALA A 24 6.33 6.80 -1.69
N GLN A 25 5.14 7.38 -1.44
CA GLN A 25 4.82 8.78 -1.81
C GLN A 25 5.68 9.82 -1.07
N ARG A 26 6.37 9.44 0.02
CA ARG A 26 7.32 10.31 0.70
C ARG A 26 8.63 10.47 -0.07
N ILE A 27 8.92 9.54 -0.99
CA ILE A 27 10.13 9.57 -1.81
C ILE A 27 9.87 10.50 -3.00
N ARG A 28 10.64 11.59 -3.09
CA ARG A 28 10.51 12.54 -4.19
C ARG A 28 10.79 11.87 -5.53
N ASN A 29 9.91 12.12 -6.51
CA ASN A 29 9.99 11.57 -7.87
C ASN A 29 9.94 10.04 -7.89
N ILE A 30 9.21 9.41 -6.96
CA ILE A 30 9.17 7.95 -6.85
C ILE A 30 8.77 7.28 -8.16
N GLY A 31 7.83 7.83 -8.91
CA GLY A 31 7.41 7.27 -10.20
C GLY A 31 8.55 7.18 -11.23
N VAL A 32 9.43 8.18 -11.29
CA VAL A 32 10.60 8.16 -12.18
C VAL A 32 11.63 7.13 -11.71
N ILE A 33 11.87 7.05 -10.40
CA ILE A 33 12.81 6.09 -9.81
C ILE A 33 12.36 4.66 -10.08
N LEU A 34 11.09 4.35 -9.80
CA LEU A 34 10.51 3.03 -10.05
C LEU A 34 10.57 2.66 -11.53
N LYS A 35 10.26 3.61 -12.42
CA LYS A 35 10.37 3.40 -13.86
C LYS A 35 11.78 3.01 -14.27
N ILE A 36 12.79 3.76 -13.82
CA ILE A 36 14.20 3.48 -14.12
C ILE A 36 14.61 2.10 -13.62
N LEU A 37 14.22 1.73 -12.40
CA LEU A 37 14.56 0.43 -11.81
C LEU A 37 13.94 -0.73 -12.58
N ILE A 38 12.64 -0.66 -12.88
CA ILE A 38 11.93 -1.75 -13.58
C ILE A 38 12.38 -1.84 -15.04
N ASP A 39 12.67 -0.71 -15.71
CA ASP A 39 13.17 -0.71 -17.09
C ASP A 39 14.61 -1.26 -17.19
N THR A 40 15.42 -1.08 -16.14
CA THR A 40 16.81 -1.56 -16.10
C THR A 40 16.94 -2.99 -15.58
N TYR A 41 16.11 -3.37 -14.61
CA TYR A 41 16.13 -4.68 -13.95
C TYR A 41 14.73 -5.31 -13.98
N PRO A 42 14.31 -5.91 -15.12
CA PRO A 42 12.96 -6.46 -15.26
C PRO A 42 12.61 -7.59 -14.28
N GLU A 43 13.63 -8.28 -13.77
CA GLU A 43 13.48 -9.37 -12.79
C GLU A 43 13.29 -8.85 -11.34
N LEU A 44 13.51 -7.56 -11.10
CA LEU A 44 13.35 -6.94 -9.78
C LEU A 44 11.87 -6.70 -9.47
N GLN A 45 11.36 -7.36 -8.44
CA GLN A 45 10.00 -7.10 -7.96
C GLN A 45 10.00 -5.95 -6.95
N ILE A 46 9.18 -4.94 -7.19
CA ILE A 46 9.02 -3.80 -6.28
C ILE A 46 7.58 -3.74 -5.78
N ILE A 47 7.42 -3.71 -4.46
CA ILE A 47 6.14 -3.46 -3.78
C ILE A 47 6.22 -2.09 -3.12
N ALA A 48 5.33 -1.18 -3.50
CA ALA A 48 5.26 0.16 -2.94
C ALA A 48 3.90 0.37 -2.27
N THR A 49 3.89 0.76 -0.99
CA THR A 49 2.68 1.09 -0.24
C THR A 49 2.53 2.61 -0.16
N GLY A 50 1.32 3.07 0.18
CA GLY A 50 1.07 4.47 0.50
C GLY A 50 -0.33 4.70 1.01
N SER A 51 -0.44 5.37 2.16
CA SER A 51 -1.72 5.76 2.76
C SER A 51 -2.45 6.82 1.91
N SER A 52 -1.70 7.76 1.30
CA SER A 52 -2.22 8.69 0.28
C SER A 52 -2.19 8.05 -1.09
N SER A 53 -3.07 7.08 -1.32
CA SER A 53 -3.16 6.34 -2.59
C SER A 53 -3.33 7.26 -3.81
N PHE A 54 -4.00 8.42 -3.66
CA PHE A 54 -4.17 9.40 -4.73
C PHE A 54 -2.87 10.12 -5.11
N ASP A 55 -2.09 10.57 -4.13
CA ASP A 55 -0.80 11.25 -4.37
C ASP A 55 0.22 10.29 -4.96
N LEU A 56 0.30 9.07 -4.39
CA LEU A 56 1.14 8.00 -4.93
C LEU A 56 0.71 7.66 -6.36
N ALA A 57 -0.59 7.48 -6.60
CA ALA A 57 -1.12 7.19 -7.93
C ALA A 57 -0.76 8.28 -8.93
N ASN A 58 -0.88 9.56 -8.58
CA ASN A 58 -0.52 10.67 -9.46
C ASN A 58 0.96 10.66 -9.84
N GLU A 59 1.86 10.40 -8.88
CA GLU A 59 3.29 10.35 -9.17
C GLU A 59 3.70 9.12 -10.00
N ILE A 60 3.00 7.99 -9.87
CA ILE A 60 3.37 6.72 -10.52
C ILE A 60 2.52 6.35 -11.76
N ASN A 61 1.39 7.03 -12.02
CA ASN A 61 0.44 6.65 -13.09
C ASN A 61 1.07 6.75 -14.48
N GLU A 62 1.58 7.91 -14.86
CA GLU A 62 2.21 8.06 -16.19
C GLU A 62 3.49 7.23 -16.33
N PRO A 63 4.44 7.24 -15.38
CA PRO A 63 5.72 6.55 -15.55
C PRO A 63 5.61 5.02 -15.68
N LEU A 64 4.62 4.40 -15.01
CA LEU A 64 4.48 2.95 -14.90
C LEU A 64 3.25 2.38 -15.61
N THR A 65 2.65 3.14 -16.54
CA THR A 65 1.48 2.66 -17.31
C THR A 65 1.78 1.29 -17.95
N GLY A 66 0.92 0.31 -17.68
CA GLY A 66 1.06 -1.08 -18.19
C GLY A 66 2.15 -1.93 -17.51
N ARG A 67 2.91 -1.38 -16.56
CA ARG A 67 4.02 -2.04 -15.85
C ARG A 67 3.80 -2.13 -14.32
N LYS A 68 2.60 -1.78 -13.86
CA LYS A 68 2.21 -1.89 -12.45
C LYS A 68 0.88 -2.62 -12.30
N ILE A 69 0.74 -3.26 -11.15
CA ILE A 69 -0.54 -3.77 -10.65
C ILE A 69 -0.88 -2.95 -9.42
N VAL A 70 -2.11 -2.42 -9.37
CA VAL A 70 -2.57 -1.59 -8.24
C VAL A 70 -3.50 -2.42 -7.37
N PHE A 71 -3.16 -2.52 -6.09
CA PHE A 71 -4.01 -3.12 -5.07
C PHE A 71 -4.54 -2.01 -4.18
N ASN A 72 -5.86 -1.97 -3.99
CA ASN A 72 -6.50 -1.08 -3.03
C ASN A 72 -6.92 -1.90 -1.81
N LEU A 73 -6.41 -1.55 -0.64
CA LEU A 73 -6.81 -2.16 0.62
C LEU A 73 -7.89 -1.28 1.26
N PHE A 74 -9.12 -1.77 1.23
CA PHE A 74 -10.25 -1.11 1.89
C PHE A 74 -10.33 -1.55 3.37
N PRO A 75 -11.08 -0.80 4.20
CA PRO A 75 -11.52 -1.30 5.50
C PRO A 75 -12.23 -2.65 5.36
N LEU A 76 -12.27 -3.43 6.45
CA LEU A 76 -12.90 -4.74 6.44
C LEU A 76 -14.37 -4.61 6.02
N SER A 77 -14.79 -5.44 5.08
CA SER A 77 -16.20 -5.59 4.73
C SER A 77 -16.97 -6.23 5.88
N VAL A 78 -18.30 -6.07 5.88
CA VAL A 78 -19.16 -6.75 6.87
C VAL A 78 -18.99 -8.27 6.80
N GLU A 79 -18.76 -8.83 5.61
CA GLU A 79 -18.52 -10.26 5.42
C GLU A 79 -17.20 -10.71 6.06
N GLU A 80 -16.11 -9.96 5.86
CA GLU A 80 -14.82 -10.24 6.51
C GLU A 80 -14.88 -10.11 8.04
N VAL A 81 -15.64 -9.13 8.53
CA VAL A 81 -15.88 -8.99 9.98
C VAL A 81 -16.73 -10.15 10.50
N MET A 82 -17.73 -10.60 9.75
CA MET A 82 -18.63 -11.66 10.16
C MET A 82 -17.88 -13.00 10.27
N GLY A 83 -17.06 -13.31 9.26
CA GLY A 83 -16.41 -14.61 9.12
C GLY A 83 -17.42 -15.75 9.33
N ASP A 84 -17.04 -16.74 10.14
CA ASP A 84 -17.90 -17.88 10.46
C ASP A 84 -18.84 -17.65 11.65
N ASN A 85 -18.80 -16.47 12.28
CA ASN A 85 -19.56 -16.17 13.51
C ASN A 85 -21.05 -15.87 13.24
N GLY A 86 -21.41 -15.60 11.98
CA GLY A 86 -22.77 -15.30 11.55
C GLY A 86 -23.29 -13.91 11.97
N PHE A 87 -24.54 -13.63 11.59
CA PHE A 87 -25.10 -12.28 11.69
C PHE A 87 -25.23 -11.76 13.13
N LEU A 88 -25.48 -12.63 14.12
CA LEU A 88 -25.62 -12.21 15.51
C LEU A 88 -24.31 -11.59 16.07
N TYR A 89 -23.16 -12.02 15.55
CA TYR A 89 -21.88 -11.41 15.88
C TYR A 89 -21.78 -9.98 15.33
N ILE A 90 -22.20 -9.74 14.09
CA ILE A 90 -22.25 -8.40 13.50
C ILE A 90 -23.19 -7.49 14.29
N ASP A 91 -24.37 -7.98 14.67
CA ASP A 91 -25.33 -7.21 15.47
C ASP A 91 -24.71 -6.76 16.81
N SER A 92 -23.95 -7.65 17.47
CA SER A 92 -23.22 -7.31 18.70
C SER A 92 -22.12 -6.25 18.52
N LYS A 93 -21.63 -6.06 17.29
CA LYS A 93 -20.58 -5.10 16.93
C LYS A 93 -21.14 -3.87 16.19
N LEU A 94 -22.45 -3.80 15.98
CA LEU A 94 -23.08 -2.79 15.14
C LEU A 94 -22.78 -1.36 15.63
N GLU A 95 -22.83 -1.12 16.94
CA GLU A 95 -22.50 0.19 17.50
C GLU A 95 -21.05 0.60 17.18
N LYS A 96 -20.09 -0.31 17.34
CA LYS A 96 -18.67 -0.06 17.03
C LYS A 96 -18.46 0.22 15.55
N ILE A 97 -19.07 -0.60 14.68
CA ILE A 97 -19.00 -0.45 13.22
C ILE A 97 -19.58 0.90 12.78
N LEU A 98 -20.74 1.30 13.31
CA LEU A 98 -21.37 2.57 12.94
C LEU A 98 -20.61 3.79 13.48
N ARG A 99 -20.00 3.68 14.67
CA ARG A 99 -19.30 4.81 15.29
C ARG A 99 -17.89 5.01 14.74
N TYR A 100 -17.15 3.92 14.52
CA TYR A 100 -15.72 3.98 14.22
C TYR A 100 -15.34 3.34 12.88
N GLY A 101 -16.29 2.69 12.21
CA GLY A 101 -16.04 1.96 10.98
C GLY A 101 -15.33 0.62 11.21
N THR A 102 -14.73 0.11 10.14
CA THR A 102 -14.10 -1.22 10.07
C THR A 102 -12.64 -1.15 9.64
N TYR A 103 -11.99 0.00 9.83
CA TYR A 103 -10.55 0.09 9.60
C TYR A 103 -9.85 -0.88 10.56
N PRO A 104 -8.96 -1.78 10.10
CA PRO A 104 -8.47 -2.89 10.91
C PRO A 104 -7.98 -2.49 12.30
N ASP A 105 -7.09 -1.50 12.40
CA ASP A 105 -6.54 -1.05 13.69
C ASP A 105 -7.61 -0.53 14.65
N VAL A 106 -8.62 0.15 14.12
CA VAL A 106 -9.73 0.72 14.91
C VAL A 106 -10.75 -0.35 15.29
N PHE A 107 -11.00 -1.31 14.40
CA PHE A 107 -11.94 -2.39 14.65
C PHE A 107 -11.39 -3.36 15.72
N PHE A 108 -10.09 -3.66 15.68
CA PHE A 108 -9.42 -4.57 16.60
C PHE A 108 -8.92 -3.91 17.90
N SER A 109 -8.97 -2.58 18.03
CA SER A 109 -8.62 -1.91 19.30
C SER A 109 -9.58 -2.28 20.44
N GLU A 110 -9.09 -2.28 21.68
CA GLU A 110 -9.96 -2.36 22.85
C GLU A 110 -10.68 -1.02 23.07
N ASP A 111 -11.93 -1.05 23.55
CA ASP A 111 -12.77 0.14 23.77
C ASP A 111 -12.26 1.09 24.88
N LYS A 112 -11.02 0.91 25.35
CA LYS A 112 -10.43 1.67 26.47
C LYS A 112 -9.83 3.02 26.08
N GLU A 113 -9.80 3.38 24.80
CA GLU A 113 -9.26 4.67 24.36
C GLU A 113 -10.17 5.34 23.32
N ALA A 114 -11.38 5.71 23.74
CA ALA A 114 -12.25 6.64 23.02
C ALA A 114 -12.69 7.80 23.92
#